data_AF-Q40923-F1
#
_entry.id   AF-Q40923-F1
#
_cell.length_a   1.000
_cell.length_b   1.000
_cell.length_c   1.000
_cell.angle_alpha   90.00
_cell.angle_beta   90.00
_cell.angle_gamma   90.00
#
_symmetry.space_group_name_H-M   'P 1'
#
loop_
_entity.id
_entity.type
_entity.pdbx_description
1 polymer ?
#
loop_
_entity_poly.entity_id
_entity_poly.type
_entity_poly.pdbx_seq_one_letter_code
_entity_poly.pdbx_strand_id
1 'polypeptide(L)' 'LRRFRLPDNAKVEEIKAAMENGVLTVTVPKQPEPQPPQPKSIEISG' A
#
# COMPACT_ATOMS: atom_id res chain seq x y z
N LEU A 1 -17.40 17.40 10.13
CA LEU A 1 -16.76 16.67 9.00
C LEU A 1 -15.75 15.67 9.57
N ARG A 2 -15.87 14.38 9.26
CA ARG A 2 -14.92 13.35 9.74
C ARG A 2 -13.73 13.31 8.79
N ARG A 3 -12.52 13.58 9.30
CA ARG A 3 -11.28 13.63 8.51
C ARG A 3 -10.30 12.60 9.03
N PHE A 4 -9.67 11.87 8.13
CA PHE A 4 -8.60 10.92 8.43
C PHE A 4 -7.34 11.33 7.69
N ARG A 5 -6.18 11.12 8.31
CA ARG A 5 -4.89 11.28 7.61
C ARG A 5 -4.59 10.01 6.84
N LEU A 6 -4.19 10.16 5.59
CA LEU A 6 -3.74 9.05 4.78
C LEU A 6 -2.28 8.71 5.12
N PRO A 7 -1.88 7.44 5.01
CA PRO A 7 -0.47 7.06 5.12
C PRO A 7 0.32 7.55 3.90
N ASP A 8 1.64 7.71 4.06
CA ASP A 8 2.52 8.26 3.02
C ASP A 8 2.60 7.39 1.75
N ASN A 9 2.36 6.08 1.89
CA ASN A 9 2.35 5.13 0.78
C ASN A 9 0.93 4.86 0.22
N ALA A 10 -0.04 5.74 0.47
CA ALA A 10 -1.37 5.62 -0.12
C ALA A 10 -1.33 5.96 -1.63
N LYS A 11 -2.02 5.17 -2.44
CA LYS A 11 -2.33 5.51 -3.84
C LYS A 11 -3.62 6.30 -3.91
N VAL A 12 -3.51 7.63 -3.90
CA VAL A 12 -4.65 8.54 -3.72
C VAL A 12 -5.63 8.45 -4.90
N GLU A 13 -5.10 8.24 -6.10
CA GLU A 13 -5.82 8.07 -7.35
C GLU A 13 -6.66 6.78 -7.41
N GLU A 14 -6.34 5.78 -6.59
CA GLU A 14 -7.04 4.49 -6.56
C GLU A 14 -8.00 4.35 -5.35
N ILE A 15 -8.26 5.43 -4.60
CA ILE A 15 -9.21 5.39 -3.48
C ILE A 15 -10.61 5.05 -3.97
N LYS A 16 -11.28 4.11 -3.27
CA LYS A 16 -12.65 3.67 -3.59
C LYS A 16 -13.55 3.85 -2.38
N ALA A 17 -14.81 4.17 -2.63
CA ALA A 17 -15.84 4.24 -1.60
C ALA A 17 -17.09 3.50 -2.08
N ALA A 18 -17.70 2.73 -1.18
CA ALA A 18 -18.92 1.98 -1.44
C ALA A 18 -19.85 2.08 -0.23
N MET A 19 -21.16 2.05 -0.47
CA MET A 19 -22.17 2.08 0.56
C MET A 19 -23.00 0.81 0.50
N GLU A 20 -23.03 0.06 1.58
CA GLU A 20 -23.75 -1.21 1.68
C GLU A 20 -24.46 -1.29 3.04
N ASN A 21 -25.75 -1.64 3.04
CA ASN A 21 -26.56 -1.77 4.27
C ASN A 21 -26.48 -0.55 5.23
N GLY A 22 -26.37 0.66 4.67
CA GLY A 22 -26.23 1.90 5.44
C GLY A 22 -24.84 2.18 5.99
N VAL A 23 -23.84 1.35 5.67
CA VAL A 23 -22.44 1.52 6.06
C VAL A 23 -21.62 2.02 4.88
N LEU A 24 -20.90 3.14 5.08
CA LEU A 24 -19.93 3.66 4.12
C LEU A 24 -18.56 3.01 4.36
N THR A 25 -18.10 2.21 3.41
CA THR A 25 -16.77 1.60 3.39
C THR A 25 -15.85 2.40 2.47
N VAL A 26 -14.68 2.79 2.98
CA VAL A 26 -13.65 3.51 2.22
C VAL A 26 -12.39 2.65 2.16
N THR A 27 -11.95 2.34 0.95
CA THR A 27 -10.77 1.53 0.68
C THR A 27 -9.65 2.44 0.18
N VAL A 28 -8.53 2.45 0.92
CA VAL A 28 -7.31 3.19 0.57
C VAL A 28 -6.22 2.18 0.19
N PRO A 29 -5.95 1.97 -1.10
CA PRO A 29 -4.89 1.06 -1.53
C PRO A 29 -3.51 1.63 -1.19
N LYS A 30 -2.59 0.73 -0.83
CA LYS A 30 -1.19 1.05 -0.52
C LYS A 30 -0.30 0.73 -1.72
N GLN A 31 0.79 1.47 -1.87
CA GLN A 31 1.87 1.12 -2.78
C GLN A 31 2.51 -0.20 -2.34
N PRO A 32 2.85 -1.09 -3.30
CA PRO A 32 3.55 -2.32 -2.98
C PRO A 32 4.88 -2.03 -2.30
N GLU A 33 5.27 -2.88 -1.35
CA GLU A 33 6.58 -2.79 -0.73
C GLU A 33 7.69 -3.00 -1.77
N PRO A 34 8.85 -2.35 -1.61
CA PRO A 34 10.00 -2.62 -2.47
C PRO A 34 10.33 -4.12 -2.42
N GLN A 35 10.66 -4.70 -3.58
CA GLN A 35 11.10 -6.09 -3.62
C GLN A 35 12.29 -6.28 -2.67
N PRO A 36 12.28 -7.36 -1.86
CA PRO A 36 13.41 -7.64 -0.98
C PRO A 36 14.69 -7.75 -1.82
N PRO A 37 15.82 -7.24 -1.32
CA PRO A 37 17.08 -7.31 -2.04
C PRO A 37 17.38 -8.78 -2.37
N GLN A 38 17.60 -9.05 -3.66
CA GLN A 38 18.00 -10.39 -4.09
C GLN A 38 19.35 -10.73 -3.45
N PRO A 39 19.53 -11.95 -2.91
CA PRO A 39 20.79 -12.35 -2.33
C PRO A 39 21.88 -12.30 -3.41
N LYS A 40 22.89 -11.45 -3.21
CA LYS A 40 24.08 -11.42 -4.06
C LYS A 40 25.00 -12.56 -3.61
N SER A 41 25.07 -13.63 -4.38
CA SER A 41 26.09 -14.67 -4.17
C SER A 41 27.43 -14.10 -4.63
N ILE A 42 28.44 -14.13 -3.76
CA ILE A 42 29.81 -13.75 -4.09
C ILE A 42 30.64 -15.03 -4.05
N GLU A 43 31.17 -15.43 -5.19
CA GLU A 43 32.08 -16.57 -5.30
C GLU A 43 33.48 -16.13 -4.89
N ILE A 44 34.09 -16.82 -3.93
CA ILE A 44 35.45 -16.56 -3.47
C ILE A 44 36.34 -17.64 -4.08
N SER A 45 37.18 -17.27 -5.04
CA SER A 45 38.22 -18.15 -5.60
C SER A 45 39.46 -18.11 -4.69
N GLY A 46 39.91 -19.28 -4.25
CA GLY A 46 41.17 -19.47 -3.51
C GLY A 46 42.29 -19.97 -4.41
#